data_AF-A0A5U3RFS7-F1
#
_entry.id   AF-A0A5U3RFS7-F1
#
_cell.length_a   1.000
_cell.length_b   1.000
_cell.length_c   1.000
_cell.angle_alpha   90.00
_cell.angle_beta   90.00
_cell.angle_gamma   90.00
#
_symmetry.space_group_name_H-M   'P 1'
#
loop_
_entity.id
_entity.type
_entity.pdbx_description
1 polymer ?
#
loop_
_entity_poly.entity_id
_entity_poly.type
_entity_poly.pdbx_seq_one_letter_code
_entity_poly.pdbx_strand_id
1 'polypeptide(L)'
;VGDAVNDTDAVNKRQLDNLSTTVSRGWNIQANGGDTETVAPGDTVNVAQGDNIEVTRAGKTLNIATSRKVNFDNVAIGTITLDKDSGKISGLADGALAPDSRDAVTGSQLFSTHKNVSTNSQNIAANKAQIDSGLNFAGNTGTFNRHLGETTTIRGGLAEDAAASNKNIRTVAKDGQVDILLADNLDVTSVKTGDTLLNTDGL
;
A
#
# COMPACT_ATOMS: atom_id res chain seq x y z
N VAL A 1 -10.79 -12.41 -92.15
CA VAL A 1 -10.37 -13.44 -91.19
C VAL A 1 -11.39 -13.50 -90.07
N GLY A 2 -11.95 -14.67 -89.78
CA GLY A 2 -12.90 -14.88 -88.67
C GLY A 2 -12.17 -15.05 -87.33
N ASP A 3 -12.92 -15.24 -86.24
CA ASP A 3 -12.30 -15.61 -84.96
C ASP A 3 -11.72 -17.01 -85.00
N ALA A 4 -10.58 -17.18 -84.34
CA ALA A 4 -10.04 -18.49 -84.01
C ALA A 4 -11.05 -19.28 -83.17
N VAL A 5 -11.31 -20.53 -83.55
CA VAL A 5 -12.23 -21.45 -82.87
C VAL A 5 -11.48 -22.68 -82.34
N ASN A 6 -10.53 -23.21 -83.11
CA ASN A 6 -9.68 -24.33 -82.71
C ASN A 6 -8.38 -23.83 -82.05
N ASP A 7 -7.74 -24.69 -81.26
CA ASP A 7 -6.49 -24.41 -80.55
C ASP A 7 -5.29 -24.14 -81.47
N THR A 8 -5.36 -24.57 -82.73
CA THR A 8 -4.34 -24.30 -83.76
C THR A 8 -4.64 -23.10 -84.66
N ASP A 9 -5.81 -22.47 -84.50
CA ASP A 9 -6.17 -21.32 -85.34
C ASP A 9 -5.34 -20.09 -84.95
N ALA A 10 -4.94 -19.29 -85.94
CA ALA A 10 -4.30 -18.00 -85.69
C ALA A 10 -5.32 -16.99 -85.15
N VAL A 11 -5.00 -16.32 -84.04
CA VAL A 11 -5.84 -15.24 -83.50
C VAL A 11 -5.81 -14.01 -84.41
N ASN A 12 -6.98 -13.39 -84.62
CA ASN A 12 -7.07 -12.12 -85.35
C ASN A 12 -6.87 -10.91 -84.41
N LYS A 13 -6.61 -9.73 -84.98
CA LYS A 13 -6.34 -8.50 -84.22
C LYS A 13 -7.43 -8.16 -83.20
N ARG A 14 -8.71 -8.35 -83.54
CA ARG A 14 -9.81 -8.05 -82.62
C ARG A 14 -9.78 -8.93 -81.37
N GLN A 15 -9.46 -10.22 -81.51
CA GLN A 15 -9.31 -11.12 -80.37
C GLN A 15 -8.16 -10.66 -79.45
N LEU A 16 -7.05 -10.23 -80.04
CA LEU A 16 -5.90 -9.68 -79.31
C LEU A 16 -6.21 -8.33 -78.63
N ASP A 17 -6.89 -7.41 -79.31
CA ASP A 17 -7.28 -6.09 -78.78
C ASP A 17 -8.29 -6.24 -77.62
N ASN A 18 -9.21 -7.20 -77.69
CA ASN A 18 -10.15 -7.51 -76.61
C ASN A 18 -9.43 -8.03 -75.36
N LEU A 19 -8.47 -8.95 -75.55
CA LEU A 19 -7.63 -9.45 -74.47
C LEU A 19 -6.79 -8.32 -73.86
N SER A 20 -6.15 -7.51 -74.70
CA SER A 20 -5.35 -6.36 -74.29
C SER A 20 -6.16 -5.37 -73.46
N THR A 21 -7.40 -5.07 -73.89
CA THR A 21 -8.33 -4.21 -73.14
C THR A 21 -8.67 -4.81 -71.78
N THR A 22 -8.96 -6.11 -71.73
CA THR A 22 -9.32 -6.79 -70.47
C THR A 22 -8.15 -6.79 -69.49
N VAL A 23 -6.94 -7.09 -69.96
CA VAL A 23 -5.72 -7.09 -69.15
C VAL A 23 -5.41 -5.67 -68.68
N SER A 24 -5.44 -4.68 -69.58
CA SER A 24 -5.09 -3.28 -69.27
C SER A 24 -6.02 -2.60 -68.27
N ARG A 25 -7.20 -3.17 -67.99
CA ARG A 25 -8.12 -2.64 -66.95
C ARG A 25 -7.59 -2.82 -65.53
N GLY A 26 -6.70 -3.79 -65.30
CA GLY A 26 -6.19 -4.08 -63.96
C GLY A 26 -7.27 -4.52 -62.97
N TRP A 27 -7.01 -4.32 -61.68
CA TRP A 27 -7.95 -4.55 -60.59
C TRP A 27 -7.92 -3.37 -59.60
N ASN A 28 -8.96 -3.23 -58.79
CA ASN A 28 -9.11 -2.08 -57.90
C ASN A 28 -8.74 -2.43 -56.45
N ILE A 29 -7.99 -1.58 -55.76
CA ILE A 29 -7.71 -1.66 -54.33
C ILE A 29 -8.48 -0.58 -53.55
N GLN A 30 -9.00 -0.97 -52.39
CA GLN A 30 -9.74 -0.11 -51.47
C GLN A 30 -9.58 -0.64 -50.04
N ALA A 31 -9.55 0.26 -49.04
CA ALA A 31 -9.57 -0.11 -47.63
C ALA A 31 -10.73 0.57 -46.91
N ASN A 32 -11.45 -0.19 -46.07
CA ASN A 32 -12.52 0.32 -45.20
C ASN A 32 -13.59 1.19 -45.89
N GLY A 33 -13.93 0.87 -47.15
CA GLY A 33 -14.91 1.64 -47.92
C GLY A 33 -14.44 3.04 -48.35
N GLY A 34 -13.14 3.33 -48.29
CA GLY A 34 -12.55 4.60 -48.73
C GLY A 34 -12.45 4.73 -50.26
N ASP A 35 -11.52 5.56 -50.74
CA ASP A 35 -11.34 5.73 -52.18
C ASP A 35 -10.78 4.47 -52.84
N THR A 36 -11.13 4.31 -54.12
CA THR A 36 -10.69 3.18 -54.94
C THR A 36 -9.54 3.60 -55.85
N GLU A 37 -8.49 2.79 -55.91
CA GLU A 37 -7.35 2.99 -56.80
C GLU A 37 -7.15 1.78 -57.73
N THR A 38 -6.90 2.02 -59.02
CA THR A 38 -6.67 0.95 -59.99
C THR A 38 -5.22 0.51 -59.95
N VAL A 39 -4.98 -0.77 -59.72
CA VAL A 39 -3.71 -1.47 -59.86
C VAL A 39 -3.63 -2.04 -61.28
N ALA A 40 -2.89 -1.36 -62.14
CA ALA A 40 -2.68 -1.74 -63.53
C ALA A 40 -1.70 -2.94 -63.63
N PRO A 41 -1.67 -3.65 -64.78
CA PRO A 41 -0.68 -4.69 -65.02
C PRO A 41 0.75 -4.14 -64.92
N GLY A 42 1.56 -4.76 -64.06
CA GLY A 42 2.94 -4.33 -63.78
C GLY A 42 3.08 -3.48 -62.53
N ASP A 43 1.98 -2.99 -61.95
CA ASP A 43 2.01 -2.24 -60.70
C ASP A 43 2.37 -3.14 -59.51
N THR A 44 2.88 -2.51 -58.46
CA THR A 44 3.19 -3.17 -57.18
C THR A 44 2.32 -2.59 -56.08
N VAL A 45 1.65 -3.48 -55.34
CA VAL A 45 0.98 -3.11 -54.10
C VAL A 45 1.95 -3.31 -52.95
N ASN A 46 2.23 -2.23 -52.21
CA ASN A 46 3.03 -2.29 -51.00
C ASN A 46 2.13 -2.46 -49.78
N VAL A 47 2.47 -3.41 -48.90
CA VAL A 47 1.81 -3.57 -47.59
C VAL A 47 2.76 -3.01 -46.54
N ALA A 48 2.51 -1.77 -46.14
CA ALA A 48 3.32 -1.09 -45.13
C ALA A 48 2.96 -1.57 -43.73
N GLN A 49 3.95 -1.56 -42.84
CA GLN A 49 3.78 -1.88 -41.43
C GLN A 49 3.59 -0.61 -40.61
N GLY A 50 2.85 -0.70 -39.50
CA GLY A 50 2.65 0.39 -38.55
C GLY A 50 3.48 0.19 -37.28
N ASP A 51 3.17 0.91 -36.21
CA ASP A 51 3.90 0.77 -34.93
C ASP A 51 3.72 -0.62 -34.30
N ASN A 52 2.48 -1.11 -34.29
CA ASN A 52 2.08 -2.32 -33.56
C ASN A 52 1.92 -3.56 -34.45
N ILE A 53 2.03 -3.41 -35.77
CA ILE A 53 1.89 -4.49 -36.74
C ILE A 53 3.20 -4.60 -37.50
N GLU A 54 3.78 -5.80 -37.50
CA GLU A 54 4.96 -6.20 -38.26
C GLU A 54 4.52 -6.92 -39.54
N VAL A 55 5.08 -6.54 -40.68
CA VAL A 55 4.77 -7.14 -41.99
C VAL A 55 6.06 -7.64 -42.64
N THR A 56 6.18 -8.96 -42.82
CA THR A 56 7.33 -9.59 -43.47
C THR A 56 6.90 -10.48 -44.63
N ARG A 57 7.80 -10.68 -45.62
CA ARG A 57 7.52 -11.53 -46.78
C ARG A 57 8.62 -12.57 -46.96
N ALA A 58 8.23 -13.82 -47.17
CA ALA A 58 9.11 -14.90 -47.57
C ALA A 58 8.53 -15.61 -48.80
N GLY A 59 9.11 -15.39 -49.98
CA GLY A 59 8.62 -15.96 -51.23
C GLY A 59 7.19 -15.50 -51.56
N LYS A 60 6.22 -16.43 -51.52
CA LYS A 60 4.80 -16.14 -51.77
C LYS A 60 3.99 -15.96 -50.47
N THR A 61 4.63 -16.05 -49.31
CA THR A 61 4.00 -15.87 -48.01
C THR A 61 4.20 -14.45 -47.53
N LEU A 62 3.10 -13.76 -47.24
CA LEU A 62 3.08 -12.51 -46.49
C LEU A 62 2.70 -12.85 -45.05
N ASN A 63 3.59 -12.56 -44.10
CA ASN A 63 3.36 -12.74 -42.68
C ASN A 63 3.02 -11.39 -42.06
N ILE A 64 1.85 -11.30 -41.45
CA ILE A 64 1.37 -10.12 -40.74
C ILE A 64 1.18 -10.54 -39.29
N ALA A 65 1.90 -9.90 -38.38
CA ALA A 65 1.89 -10.25 -36.96
C ALA A 65 1.83 -8.99 -36.09
N THR A 66 1.35 -9.12 -34.85
CA THR A 66 1.52 -8.05 -33.86
C THR A 66 2.99 -7.97 -33.44
N SER A 67 3.51 -6.76 -33.32
CA SER A 67 4.85 -6.50 -32.78
C SER A 67 4.99 -7.10 -31.37
N ARG A 68 6.17 -7.63 -31.02
CA ARG A 68 6.43 -8.13 -29.65
C ARG A 68 6.41 -7.02 -28.59
N LYS A 69 6.67 -5.79 -29.02
CA LYS A 69 6.52 -4.57 -28.25
C LYS A 69 5.48 -3.73 -28.96
N VAL A 70 4.41 -3.43 -28.26
CA VAL A 70 3.32 -2.60 -28.75
C VAL A 70 3.26 -1.33 -27.93
N ASN A 71 2.92 -0.23 -28.56
CA ASN A 71 2.68 1.05 -27.92
C ASN A 71 1.20 1.41 -28.12
N PHE A 72 0.49 1.60 -27.01
CA PHE A 72 -0.89 2.03 -27.00
C PHE A 72 -0.98 3.33 -26.23
N ASP A 73 -1.81 4.25 -26.72
CA ASP A 73 -2.18 5.44 -25.94
C ASP A 73 -3.19 5.08 -24.85
N ASN A 74 -4.11 4.15 -25.13
CA ASN A 74 -5.08 3.65 -24.16
C ASN A 74 -5.39 2.16 -24.41
N VAL A 75 -5.49 1.39 -23.33
CA VAL A 75 -5.97 0.00 -23.35
C VAL A 75 -7.19 -0.09 -22.45
N ALA A 76 -8.33 -0.49 -23.01
CA ALA A 76 -9.58 -0.67 -22.29
C ALA A 76 -10.02 -2.14 -22.28
N ILE A 77 -10.31 -2.67 -21.09
CA ILE A 77 -10.83 -4.04 -20.89
C ILE A 77 -12.01 -3.95 -19.93
N GLY A 78 -13.24 -3.93 -20.46
CA GLY A 78 -14.43 -3.67 -19.66
C GLY A 78 -14.33 -2.29 -19.00
N THR A 79 -14.34 -2.25 -17.66
CA THR A 79 -14.17 -1.02 -16.88
C THR A 79 -12.72 -0.62 -16.65
N ILE A 80 -11.77 -1.52 -16.89
CA ILE A 80 -10.34 -1.29 -16.62
C ILE A 80 -9.74 -0.46 -17.76
N THR A 81 -9.01 0.60 -17.42
CA THR A 81 -8.26 1.40 -18.39
C THR A 81 -6.80 1.56 -17.98
N LEU A 82 -5.89 1.39 -18.93
CA LEU A 82 -4.49 1.79 -18.83
C LEU A 82 -4.28 2.96 -19.78
N ASP A 83 -4.00 4.13 -19.22
CA ASP A 83 -3.94 5.39 -19.95
C ASP A 83 -2.51 5.96 -19.94
N LYS A 84 -1.97 6.23 -21.12
CA LYS A 84 -0.60 6.71 -21.33
C LYS A 84 -0.36 8.07 -20.69
N ASP A 85 -1.34 8.97 -20.75
CA ASP A 85 -1.17 10.37 -20.35
C ASP A 85 -1.16 10.52 -18.83
N SER A 86 -2.06 9.81 -18.14
CA SER A 86 -2.11 9.78 -16.69
C SER A 86 -1.15 8.77 -16.06
N GLY A 87 -0.69 7.77 -16.83
CA GLY A 87 0.11 6.64 -16.33
C GLY A 87 -0.66 5.74 -15.36
N LYS A 88 -1.99 5.83 -15.33
CA LYS A 88 -2.83 5.14 -14.35
C LYS A 88 -3.44 3.87 -14.92
N ILE A 89 -3.57 2.87 -14.03
CA ILE A 89 -4.51 1.77 -14.18
C ILE A 89 -5.75 2.13 -13.35
N SER A 90 -6.88 2.33 -14.01
CA SER A 90 -8.14 2.76 -13.38
C SER A 90 -9.24 1.73 -13.57
N GLY A 91 -10.33 1.85 -12.79
CA GLY A 91 -11.51 0.98 -12.91
C GLY A 91 -11.35 -0.42 -12.29
N LEU A 92 -10.31 -0.62 -11.48
CA LEU A 92 -10.14 -1.81 -10.65
C LEU A 92 -11.23 -1.85 -9.57
N ALA A 93 -11.85 -3.02 -9.39
CA ALA A 93 -12.59 -3.33 -8.18
C ALA A 93 -11.61 -3.50 -7.00
N ASP A 94 -12.10 -3.30 -5.78
CA ASP A 94 -11.31 -3.56 -4.57
C ASP A 94 -10.89 -5.04 -4.54
N GLY A 95 -9.59 -5.28 -4.40
CA GLY A 95 -9.03 -6.62 -4.37
C GLY A 95 -9.34 -7.36 -3.08
N ALA A 96 -9.39 -8.69 -3.10
CA ALA A 96 -9.53 -9.45 -1.86
C ALA A 96 -8.31 -9.25 -0.94
N LEU A 97 -8.54 -8.92 0.33
CA LEU A 97 -7.49 -8.82 1.35
C LEU A 97 -7.39 -10.14 2.12
N ALA A 98 -6.78 -11.14 1.48
CA ALA A 98 -6.59 -12.49 2.01
C ALA A 98 -5.15 -12.98 1.79
N PRO A 99 -4.61 -13.92 2.60
CA PRO A 99 -3.21 -14.33 2.53
C PRO A 99 -2.74 -14.87 1.18
N ASP A 100 -3.64 -15.48 0.40
CA ASP A 100 -3.38 -16.08 -0.90
C ASP A 100 -3.86 -15.23 -2.09
N SER A 101 -4.49 -14.08 -1.82
CA SER A 101 -4.97 -13.16 -2.85
C SER A 101 -3.84 -12.67 -3.75
N ARG A 102 -4.16 -12.57 -5.04
CA ARG A 102 -3.29 -11.99 -6.09
C ARG A 102 -3.95 -10.79 -6.77
N ASP A 103 -5.05 -10.33 -6.20
CA ASP A 103 -5.77 -9.16 -6.72
C ASP A 103 -4.94 -7.90 -6.49
N ALA A 104 -5.04 -6.96 -7.43
CA ALA A 104 -4.50 -5.63 -7.21
C ALA A 104 -5.29 -4.92 -6.10
N VAL A 105 -4.59 -4.24 -5.19
CA VAL A 105 -5.24 -3.39 -4.20
C VAL A 105 -5.50 -2.00 -4.78
N THR A 106 -6.67 -1.46 -4.51
CA THR A 106 -7.06 -0.13 -4.98
C THR A 106 -6.57 0.96 -4.02
N GLY A 107 -6.61 2.21 -4.49
CA GLY A 107 -6.26 3.37 -3.66
C GLY A 107 -7.15 3.53 -2.42
N SER A 108 -8.45 3.19 -2.50
CA SER A 108 -9.38 3.22 -1.35
C SER A 108 -8.96 2.25 -0.25
N GLN A 109 -8.52 1.05 -0.61
CA GLN A 109 -8.08 0.04 0.37
C GLN A 109 -6.78 0.45 1.07
N LEU A 110 -5.79 0.95 0.32
CA LEU A 110 -4.55 1.46 0.90
C LEU A 110 -4.81 2.69 1.77
N PHE A 111 -5.73 3.57 1.36
CA PHE A 111 -6.12 4.74 2.15
C PHE A 111 -6.79 4.38 3.48
N SER A 112 -7.66 3.37 3.51
CA SER A 112 -8.25 2.85 4.76
C SER A 112 -7.19 2.30 5.70
N THR A 113 -6.20 1.56 5.18
CA THR A 113 -5.06 1.08 5.95
C THR A 113 -4.24 2.25 6.50
N HIS A 114 -3.98 3.26 5.67
CA HIS A 114 -3.26 4.48 6.09
C HIS A 114 -3.96 5.22 7.23
N LYS A 115 -5.29 5.32 7.21
CA LYS A 115 -6.06 5.88 8.33
C LYS A 115 -5.85 5.11 9.62
N ASN A 116 -5.93 3.78 9.59
CA ASN A 116 -5.70 2.94 10.77
C ASN A 116 -4.28 3.14 11.32
N VAL A 117 -3.27 3.22 10.44
CA VAL A 117 -1.89 3.51 10.84
C VAL A 117 -1.78 4.90 11.47
N SER A 118 -2.43 5.92 10.90
CA SER A 118 -2.44 7.28 11.44
C SER A 118 -3.06 7.34 12.84
N THR A 119 -4.20 6.67 13.03
CA THR A 119 -4.86 6.54 14.34
C THR A 119 -3.97 5.81 15.34
N ASN A 120 -3.31 4.72 14.95
CA ASN A 120 -2.38 4.02 15.82
C ASN A 120 -1.22 4.92 16.25
N SER A 121 -0.65 5.71 15.34
CA SER A 121 0.40 6.68 15.67
C SER A 121 -0.07 7.72 16.69
N GLN A 122 -1.30 8.22 16.57
CA GLN A 122 -1.89 9.15 17.54
C GLN A 122 -2.09 8.49 18.91
N ASN A 123 -2.62 7.26 18.94
CA ASN A 123 -2.83 6.51 20.18
C ASN A 123 -1.50 6.23 20.89
N ILE A 124 -0.45 5.88 20.14
CA ILE A 124 0.90 5.66 20.70
C ILE A 124 1.44 6.95 21.32
N ALA A 125 1.29 8.09 20.64
CA ALA A 125 1.72 9.38 21.18
C ALA A 125 0.95 9.76 22.46
N ALA A 126 -0.37 9.53 22.48
CA ALA A 126 -1.20 9.77 23.66
C ALA A 126 -0.79 8.89 24.85
N ASN A 127 -0.62 7.59 24.62
CA ASN A 127 -0.15 6.66 25.65
C ASN A 127 1.22 7.05 26.18
N LYS A 128 2.14 7.45 25.29
CA LYS A 128 3.46 7.95 25.70
C LYS A 128 3.32 9.17 26.62
N ALA A 129 2.50 10.15 26.26
CA ALA A 129 2.29 11.34 27.10
C ALA A 129 1.70 10.99 28.47
N GLN A 130 0.78 10.02 28.54
CA GLN A 130 0.21 9.55 29.81
C GLN A 130 1.25 8.83 30.67
N ILE A 131 2.08 7.98 30.07
CA ILE A 131 3.17 7.29 30.77
C ILE A 131 4.22 8.30 31.27
N ASP A 132 4.59 9.26 30.42
CA ASP A 132 5.52 10.34 30.76
C ASP A 132 4.97 11.28 31.84
N SER A 133 3.64 11.30 32.08
CA SER A 133 3.06 12.10 33.16
C SER A 133 3.39 11.54 34.55
N GLY A 134 3.77 10.25 34.65
CA GLY A 134 4.19 9.61 35.89
C GLY A 134 3.13 9.60 37.00
N LEU A 135 3.59 9.45 38.24
CA LEU A 135 2.81 9.49 39.47
C LEU A 135 3.26 10.66 40.32
N ASN A 136 2.31 11.48 40.77
CA ASN A 136 2.59 12.58 41.69
C ASN A 136 2.45 12.12 43.14
N PHE A 137 3.48 12.37 43.94
CA PHE A 137 3.50 12.15 45.38
C PHE A 137 3.51 13.50 46.09
N ALA A 138 2.68 13.62 47.12
CA ALA A 138 2.60 14.81 47.96
C ALA A 138 2.77 14.40 49.43
N GLY A 139 3.56 15.18 50.17
CA GLY A 139 3.65 15.06 51.63
C GLY A 139 2.92 16.21 52.33
N ASN A 140 3.04 16.27 53.66
CA ASN A 140 2.57 17.43 54.44
C ASN A 140 3.19 18.75 53.94
N THR A 141 4.39 18.68 53.37
CA THR A 141 5.03 19.75 52.59
C THR A 141 5.69 19.14 51.36
N GLY A 142 5.68 19.90 50.25
CA GLY A 142 6.34 19.52 49.00
C GLY A 142 5.63 18.43 48.19
N THR A 143 6.03 18.34 46.93
CA THR A 143 5.57 17.32 45.98
C THR A 143 6.75 16.88 45.12
N PHE A 144 6.66 15.67 44.58
CA PHE A 144 7.54 15.23 43.50
C PHE A 144 6.80 14.28 42.56
N ASN A 145 7.26 14.19 41.32
CA ASN A 145 6.74 13.26 40.33
C ASN A 145 7.68 12.07 40.18
N ARG A 146 7.13 10.92 39.79
CA ARG A 146 7.92 9.74 39.43
C ARG A 146 7.41 9.03 38.21
N HIS A 147 8.31 8.73 37.28
CA HIS A 147 8.02 7.99 36.06
C HIS A 147 8.07 6.48 36.30
N LEU A 148 7.46 5.74 35.38
CA LEU A 148 7.50 4.27 35.40
C LEU A 148 8.95 3.77 35.31
N GLY A 149 9.32 2.84 36.19
CA GLY A 149 10.66 2.25 36.25
C GLY A 149 11.63 2.96 37.18
N GLU A 150 11.29 4.14 37.71
CA GLU A 150 12.10 4.81 38.72
C GLU A 150 11.75 4.34 40.15
N THR A 151 12.74 4.25 41.05
CA THR A 151 12.56 3.71 42.42
C THR A 151 12.30 4.80 43.46
N THR A 152 11.08 4.89 44.01
CA THR A 152 10.77 5.80 45.13
C THR A 152 11.23 5.21 46.46
N THR A 153 12.16 5.88 47.13
CA THR A 153 12.65 5.47 48.46
C THR A 153 11.84 6.15 49.57
N ILE A 154 11.27 5.35 50.47
CA ILE A 154 10.65 5.80 51.72
C ILE A 154 11.51 5.26 52.87
N ARG A 155 12.17 6.14 53.64
CA ARG A 155 13.13 5.73 54.68
C ARG A 155 13.02 6.57 55.95
N GLY A 156 13.19 5.91 57.10
CA GLY A 156 13.48 6.55 58.39
C GLY A 156 14.98 6.64 58.65
N GLY A 157 15.38 7.23 59.79
CA GLY A 157 16.79 7.41 60.18
C GLY A 157 17.38 6.30 61.08
N LEU A 158 16.64 5.22 61.32
CA LEU A 158 17.10 4.09 62.15
C LEU A 158 18.21 3.29 61.41
N ALA A 159 19.20 2.78 62.14
CA ALA A 159 20.23 1.91 61.57
C ALA A 159 19.63 0.60 61.03
N GLU A 160 20.24 0.03 59.99
CA GLU A 160 19.71 -1.12 59.24
C GLU A 160 19.59 -2.40 60.10
N ASP A 161 20.48 -2.56 61.08
CA ASP A 161 20.57 -3.72 61.97
C ASP A 161 19.89 -3.50 63.34
N ALA A 162 19.35 -2.31 63.60
CA ALA A 162 18.67 -2.03 64.85
C ALA A 162 17.30 -2.73 64.91
N ALA A 163 16.91 -3.20 66.10
CA ALA A 163 15.60 -3.80 66.30
C ALA A 163 14.47 -2.78 65.99
N ALA A 164 13.56 -3.16 65.10
CA ALA A 164 12.42 -2.34 64.67
C ALA A 164 11.11 -3.14 64.79
N SER A 165 10.00 -2.42 64.99
CA SER A 165 8.66 -2.99 65.05
C SER A 165 7.69 -2.10 64.27
N ASN A 166 6.75 -2.72 63.56
CA ASN A 166 5.67 -2.02 62.87
C ASN A 166 4.38 -1.96 63.68
N LYS A 167 4.34 -2.50 64.91
CA LYS A 167 3.11 -2.57 65.73
C LYS A 167 2.51 -1.21 66.05
N ASN A 168 3.35 -0.18 66.17
CA ASN A 168 2.92 1.17 66.55
C ASN A 168 2.50 2.04 65.36
N ILE A 169 2.74 1.61 64.12
CA ILE A 169 2.41 2.40 62.92
C ILE A 169 1.30 1.70 62.15
N ARG A 170 0.17 2.37 61.97
CA ARG A 170 -0.94 1.91 61.14
C ARG A 170 -1.04 2.76 59.89
N THR A 171 -1.16 2.12 58.73
CA THR A 171 -1.47 2.81 57.47
C THR A 171 -2.93 2.60 57.08
N VAL A 172 -3.60 3.65 56.58
CA VAL A 172 -4.99 3.57 56.13
C VAL A 172 -5.12 4.28 54.78
N ALA A 173 -5.50 3.54 53.73
CA ALA A 173 -5.77 4.12 52.42
C ALA A 173 -7.23 4.57 52.31
N LYS A 174 -7.46 5.85 52.04
CA LYS A 174 -8.80 6.42 51.85
C LYS A 174 -8.73 7.70 51.00
N ASP A 175 -9.69 7.88 50.09
CA ASP A 175 -9.89 9.11 49.31
C ASP A 175 -8.62 9.61 48.58
N GLY A 176 -7.81 8.69 48.04
CA GLY A 176 -6.56 9.03 47.33
C GLY A 176 -5.38 9.40 48.22
N GLN A 177 -5.51 9.22 49.54
CA GLN A 177 -4.45 9.42 50.52
C GLN A 177 -4.14 8.11 51.27
N VAL A 178 -2.94 8.04 51.84
CA VAL A 178 -2.55 6.99 52.79
C VAL A 178 -2.18 7.67 54.09
N ASP A 179 -3.07 7.60 55.07
CA ASP A 179 -2.81 8.09 56.42
C ASP A 179 -1.74 7.22 57.09
N ILE A 180 -0.81 7.86 57.79
CA ILE A 180 0.18 7.20 58.63
C ILE A 180 -0.12 7.59 60.07
N LEU A 181 -0.61 6.64 60.85
CA LEU A 181 -1.13 6.84 62.20
C LEU A 181 -0.19 6.19 63.20
N LEU A 182 0.05 6.86 64.33
CA LEU A 182 0.73 6.29 65.49
C LEU A 182 -0.32 5.68 66.43
N ALA A 183 -0.02 4.52 67.02
CA ALA A 183 -0.88 3.91 68.03
C ALA A 183 -0.99 4.80 69.27
N ASP A 184 -2.20 4.91 69.85
CA ASP A 184 -2.44 5.68 71.07
C ASP A 184 -1.62 5.12 72.26
N ASN A 185 -1.49 3.79 72.33
CA ASN A 185 -0.64 3.10 73.28
C ASN A 185 0.58 2.53 72.56
N LEU A 186 1.77 3.08 72.84
CA LEU A 186 3.02 2.64 72.22
C LEU A 186 3.53 1.35 72.87
N ASP A 187 3.71 0.31 72.07
CA ASP A 187 4.44 -0.91 72.43
C ASP A 187 5.94 -0.72 72.11
N VAL A 188 6.71 -0.20 73.06
CA VAL A 188 8.14 0.08 72.95
C VAL A 188 8.89 -0.43 74.18
N THR A 189 10.15 -0.85 74.00
CA THR A 189 10.99 -1.32 75.13
C THR A 189 11.48 -0.17 76.01
N SER A 190 11.75 0.98 75.41
CA SER A 190 12.19 2.19 76.12
C SER A 190 11.98 3.43 75.26
N VAL A 191 11.81 4.58 75.91
CA VAL A 191 11.80 5.91 75.28
C VAL A 191 12.92 6.74 75.88
N LYS A 192 13.79 7.28 75.02
CA LYS A 192 14.87 8.18 75.43
C LYS A 192 14.59 9.59 74.94
N THR A 193 14.52 10.56 75.85
CA THR A 193 14.32 11.98 75.55
C THR A 193 15.49 12.79 76.12
N GLY A 194 16.51 13.04 75.29
CA GLY A 194 17.77 13.59 75.79
C GLY A 194 18.44 12.61 76.75
N ASP A 195 18.64 13.02 78.01
CA ASP A 195 19.27 12.20 79.05
C ASP A 195 18.28 11.35 79.86
N THR A 196 16.98 11.59 79.74
CA THR A 196 15.93 10.82 80.45
C THR A 196 15.63 9.52 79.71
N LEU A 197 15.49 8.40 80.44
CA LEU A 197 15.16 7.08 79.90
C LEU A 197 13.95 6.50 80.64
N LEU A 198 12.82 6.38 79.94
CA LEU A 198 11.68 5.60 80.42
C LEU A 198 11.80 4.18 79.90
N ASN A 199 11.82 3.18 80.77
CA ASN A 199 11.88 1.75 80.41
C ASN A 199 11.04 0.89 81.37
N THR A 200 11.27 -0.43 81.37
CA THR A 200 10.56 -1.38 82.24
C THR A 200 10.81 -1.21 83.73
N ASP A 201 11.86 -0.47 84.10
CA ASP A 201 12.24 -0.21 85.49
C ASP A 201 11.67 1.13 86.02
N GLY A 202 11.05 1.94 85.15
CA GLY A 202 10.50 3.26 85.49
C GLY A 202 11.14 4.39 84.67
N LEU A 203 11.04 5.62 85.21
CA LEU A 203 11.61 6.86 84.66
C LEU A 203 13.00 7.15 85.24
#